data_AF-A0A5E4MYR9-F1
#
_entry.id   AF-A0A5E4MYR9-F1
#
_cell.length_a   1.000
_cell.length_b   1.000
_cell.length_c   1.000
_cell.angle_alpha   90.00
_cell.angle_beta   90.00
_cell.angle_gamma   90.00
#
_symmetry.space_group_name_H-M   'P 1'
#
loop_
_entity.id
_entity.type
_entity.pdbx_description
1 polymer ?
#
loop_
_entity_poly.entity_id
_entity_poly.type
_entity_poly.pdbx_seq_one_letter_code
_entity_poly.pdbx_strand_id
1 'polypeptide(L)' 'MSPGLKLLYLGAANGITVSHVSDVLGPEGLIYAVEFSHRFGHDLINVAK' A
#
# COMPACT_ATOMS: atom_id res chain seq x y z
N MET A 1 10.12 -2.55 -11.03
CA MET A 1 8.93 -3.27 -10.53
C MET A 1 8.16 -3.75 -11.74
N SER A 2 7.72 -5.00 -11.72
CA SER A 2 6.96 -5.58 -12.83
C SER A 2 5.47 -5.59 -12.49
N PRO A 3 4.57 -5.38 -13.46
CA PRO A 3 3.14 -5.56 -13.24
C PRO A 3 2.83 -6.96 -12.68
N GLY A 4 1.82 -7.05 -11.82
CA GLY A 4 1.36 -8.34 -11.27
C GLY A 4 2.20 -8.94 -10.13
N LEU A 5 3.22 -8.22 -9.64
CA LEU A 5 4.03 -8.67 -8.51
C LEU A 5 3.29 -8.47 -7.17
N LYS A 6 3.57 -9.35 -6.21
CA LYS A 6 3.18 -9.22 -4.81
C LYS A 6 4.28 -8.50 -4.02
N LEU A 7 3.91 -7.48 -3.25
CA LEU A 7 4.84 -6.63 -2.49
C LEU A 7 4.41 -6.51 -1.03
N LEU A 8 5.37 -6.52 -0.11
CA LEU A 8 5.17 -6.21 1.31
C LEU A 8 5.84 -4.87 1.63
N TYR A 9 5.08 -3.94 2.20
CA TYR A 9 5.56 -2.62 2.62
C TYR A 9 5.35 -2.44 4.12
N LEU A 10 6.43 -2.24 4.87
CA LEU A 10 6.40 -2.10 6.33
C LEU A 10 6.51 -0.62 6.72
N GLY A 11 5.60 -0.15 7.57
CA GLY A 11 5.52 1.27 7.94
C GLY A 11 4.89 2.11 6.84
N ALA A 12 3.71 1.70 6.37
CA ALA A 12 3.01 2.36 5.26
C ALA A 12 2.48 3.76 5.62
N ALA A 13 2.48 4.14 6.90
CA ALA A 13 1.93 5.39 7.40
C ALA A 13 0.53 5.64 6.82
N ASN A 14 0.26 6.82 6.26
CA ASN A 14 -1.02 7.18 5.65
C ASN A 14 -1.21 6.64 4.22
N GLY A 15 -0.27 5.84 3.72
CA GLY A 15 -0.42 5.11 2.46
C GLY A 15 -0.02 5.85 1.18
N ILE A 16 0.60 7.04 1.26
CA ILE A 16 1.03 7.81 0.05
C ILE A 16 1.96 6.98 -0.83
N THR A 17 2.99 6.35 -0.25
CA THR A 17 3.97 5.57 -1.02
C THR A 17 3.33 4.35 -1.67
N VAL A 18 2.52 3.59 -0.93
CA VAL A 18 1.89 2.37 -1.47
C VAL A 18 0.84 2.68 -2.53
N SER A 19 0.17 3.83 -2.46
CA SER A 19 -0.71 4.32 -3.52
C SER A 19 0.05 4.66 -4.80
N HIS A 20 1.26 5.19 -4.72
CA HIS A 20 2.07 5.40 -5.92
C HIS A 20 2.61 4.08 -6.49
N VAL A 21 2.93 3.13 -5.60
CA VAL A 21 3.39 1.80 -5.98
C VAL A 21 2.27 0.99 -6.65
N SER A 22 1.00 1.18 -6.30
CA SER A 22 -0.11 0.47 -6.95
C SER A 22 -0.23 0.82 -8.43
N ASP A 23 0.02 2.08 -8.81
CA ASP A 23 0.02 2.50 -10.21
C ASP A 23 1.08 1.75 -11.03
N VAL A 24 2.21 1.41 -10.41
CA VAL A 24 3.31 0.68 -11.05
C VAL A 24 3.03 -0.82 -11.16
N LEU A 25 2.37 -1.41 -10.15
CA LEU A 25 2.06 -2.84 -10.13
C LEU A 25 0.84 -3.20 -10.99
N GLY A 26 -0.04 -2.22 -11.24
CA GLY A 26 -1.24 -2.40 -12.04
C GLY A 26 -2.30 -3.28 -11.36
N PRO A 27 -3.41 -3.57 -12.07
CA PRO A 27 -4.59 -4.22 -11.50
C PRO A 27 -4.35 -5.67 -11.05
N GLU A 28 -3.37 -6.36 -11.63
CA GLU A 28 -2.98 -7.72 -11.24
C GLU A 28 -2.01 -7.75 -10.05
N GLY A 29 -1.53 -6.57 -9.62
CA GLY A 29 -0.60 -6.41 -8.52
C GLY A 29 -1.25 -6.58 -7.16
N LEU A 30 -0.45 -6.93 -6.14
CA LEU A 30 -0.93 -7.02 -4.77
C LEU A 30 0.07 -6.37 -3.80
N ILE A 31 -0.42 -5.48 -2.94
CA ILE A 31 0.39 -4.82 -1.91
C ILE A 31 -0.14 -5.21 -0.53
N TYR A 32 0.75 -5.70 0.32
CA TYR A 32 0.53 -5.85 1.75
C TYR A 32 1.16 -4.66 2.45
N ALA A 33 0.34 -3.69 2.85
CA ALA A 33 0.78 -2.51 3.58
C ALA A 33 0.57 -2.73 5.08
N VAL A 34 1.64 -2.62 5.87
CA VAL A 34 1.60 -2.76 7.34
C VAL A 34 1.82 -1.41 7.98
N GLU A 35 0.92 -1.02 8.87
CA GLU A 35 1.05 0.15 9.72
C GLU A 35 0.55 -0.18 11.13
N PHE A 36 1.34 0.18 12.15
CA PHE A 36 1.03 -0.12 13.54
C PHE A 36 0.40 1.07 14.27
N SER A 37 0.73 2.29 13.85
CA SER A 37 0.24 3.49 14.51
C SER A 37 -1.26 3.64 14.30
N HIS A 38 -1.97 3.86 15.42
CA HIS A 38 -3.42 3.98 15.40
C HIS A 38 -3.89 5.14 14.51
N ARG A 39 -3.20 6.29 14.59
CA ARG A 39 -3.54 7.48 13.83
C ARG A 39 -3.46 7.24 12.32
N PHE A 40 -2.33 6.74 11.82
CA PHE A 40 -2.13 6.57 10.38
C PHE A 40 -2.82 5.32 9.82
N GLY A 41 -3.08 4.31 10.65
CA GLY A 41 -3.85 3.14 10.25
C GLY A 41 -5.24 3.48 9.69
N HIS A 42 -5.93 4.50 10.24
CA HIS A 42 -7.20 4.96 9.70
C HIS A 42 -7.09 5.54 8.28
N ASP A 43 -6.05 6.35 8.05
CA ASP A 43 -5.79 6.94 6.73
C ASP A 43 -5.42 5.86 5.72
N LEU A 44 -4.59 4.88 6.12
CA LEU A 44 -4.21 3.76 5.29
C LEU A 44 -5.40 2.91 4.84
N ILE A 45 -6.36 2.63 5.73
CA ILE A 45 -7.58 1.89 5.38
C ILE A 45 -8.42 2.64 4.34
N ASN A 46 -8.40 3.97 4.36
CA ASN A 46 -9.16 4.76 3.39
C ASN A 46 -8.59 4.68 1.97
N VAL A 47 -7.28 4.51 1.82
CA VAL A 47 -6.65 4.35 0.50
C VAL A 47 -6.62 2.90 0.01
N ALA A 48 -6.79 1.92 0.90
CA ALA A 48 -6.84 0.49 0.56
C ALA A 48 -8.23 0.02 0.05
N LYS A 49 -9.04 0.94 -0.47
CA LYS A 49 -10.40 0.69 -0.98
C LYS A 49 -10.41 0.38 -2.47
#